data_AF-A0A8B9MCH0-F1
#
_entry.id   AF-A0A8B9MCH0-F1
#
_cell.length_a   1.000
_cell.length_b   1.000
_cell.length_c   1.000
_cell.angle_alpha   90.00
_cell.angle_beta   90.00
_cell.angle_gamma   90.00
#
_symmetry.space_group_name_H-M   'P 1'
#
loop_
_entity.id
_entity.type
_entity.pdbx_description
1 polymer ?
#
loop_
_entity_poly.entity_id
_entity_poly.type
_entity_poly.pdbx_seq_one_letter_code
_entity_poly.pdbx_strand_id
1 'polypeptide(L)'
;MGSISAANAEFSFDVFKDLKVHHANENIFYSPLSIIAALAMVYLGARGNTEYQMEKSMNIHILFKELLSDITAPKANYSLHIANRLYAEKTRPILPVSCTLETGLEMVNFKTASDQARQLINSWVENQTNGKIQDFLEPGSVDLDTVLVLVNAIYFKGIWKTAFKEDDTQEVKMETQLFFKGNML
;
A
#
# COMPACT_ATOMS: atom_id res chain seq x y z
N MET A 1 -25.24 -3.36 -8.06
CA MET A 1 -23.95 -2.81 -7.60
C MET A 1 -23.15 -3.98 -7.02
N GLY A 2 -21.92 -4.21 -7.47
CA GLY A 2 -21.07 -5.29 -6.95
C GLY A 2 -20.60 -4.99 -5.52
N SER A 3 -20.23 -6.03 -4.76
CA SER A 3 -19.69 -5.83 -3.41
C SER A 3 -18.25 -5.30 -3.46
N ILE A 4 -17.82 -4.57 -2.42
CA ILE A 4 -16.42 -4.11 -2.25
C ILE A 4 -15.45 -5.28 -2.39
N SER A 5 -15.81 -6.43 -1.83
CA SER A 5 -14.98 -7.62 -1.83
C SER A 5 -14.73 -8.10 -3.26
N ALA A 6 -15.77 -8.13 -4.10
CA ALA A 6 -15.63 -8.51 -5.51
C ALA A 6 -14.74 -7.52 -6.27
N ALA A 7 -14.95 -6.21 -6.08
CA ALA A 7 -14.16 -5.18 -6.75
C ALA A 7 -12.69 -5.17 -6.28
N ASN A 8 -12.43 -5.38 -4.99
CA ASN A 8 -11.07 -5.51 -4.45
C ASN A 8 -10.38 -6.78 -4.96
N ALA A 9 -11.10 -7.90 -5.12
CA ALA A 9 -10.56 -9.13 -5.68
C ALA A 9 -10.22 -8.96 -7.17
N GLU A 10 -11.11 -8.34 -7.95
CA GLU A 10 -10.87 -8.04 -9.36
C GLU A 10 -9.63 -7.16 -9.54
N PHE A 11 -9.55 -6.04 -8.81
CA PHE A 11 -8.37 -5.18 -8.79
C PHE A 11 -7.10 -5.92 -8.39
N SER A 12 -7.17 -6.79 -7.37
CA SER A 12 -6.03 -7.62 -6.96
C SER A 12 -5.55 -8.50 -8.10
N PHE A 13 -6.45 -9.19 -8.81
CA PHE A 13 -6.06 -10.05 -9.91
C PHE A 13 -5.45 -9.28 -11.07
N ASP A 14 -5.94 -8.08 -11.38
CA ASP A 14 -5.38 -7.25 -12.43
C ASP A 14 -3.97 -6.77 -12.08
N VAL A 15 -3.75 -6.26 -10.87
CA VAL A 15 -2.41 -5.91 -10.38
C VAL A 15 -1.47 -7.11 -10.38
N PHE A 16 -1.93 -8.28 -9.95
CA PHE A 16 -1.12 -9.49 -9.95
C PHE A 16 -0.68 -9.92 -11.36
N LYS A 17 -1.57 -9.80 -12.35
CA LYS A 17 -1.26 -10.14 -13.74
C LYS A 17 -0.16 -9.25 -14.30
N ASP A 18 -0.12 -7.99 -13.88
CA ASP A 18 0.91 -7.04 -14.32
C ASP A 18 2.23 -7.29 -13.56
N LEU A 19 2.19 -7.47 -12.23
CA LEU A 19 3.39 -7.73 -11.43
C LEU A 19 4.12 -9.01 -11.84
N LYS A 20 3.40 -10.10 -12.11
CA LYS A 20 4.04 -11.38 -12.46
C LYS A 20 4.87 -11.32 -13.75
N VAL A 21 4.62 -10.35 -14.64
CA VAL A 21 5.36 -10.18 -15.89
C VAL A 21 6.79 -9.71 -15.60
N HIS A 22 6.97 -8.91 -14.55
CA HIS A 22 8.25 -8.33 -14.16
C HIS A 22 8.98 -9.13 -13.08
N HIS A 23 8.27 -9.97 -12.32
CA HIS A 23 8.77 -10.70 -11.15
C HIS A 23 8.72 -12.23 -11.35
N ALA A 24 9.29 -12.71 -12.46
CA ALA A 24 9.31 -14.14 -12.76
C ALA A 24 10.22 -14.89 -11.78
N ASN A 25 9.68 -15.91 -11.10
CA ASN A 25 10.36 -16.70 -10.07
C ASN A 25 10.74 -15.92 -8.80
N GLU A 26 10.06 -14.81 -8.53
CA GLU A 26 10.22 -14.02 -7.31
C GLU A 26 8.98 -14.11 -6.41
N ASN A 27 9.15 -13.81 -5.13
CA ASN A 27 8.03 -13.72 -4.20
C ASN A 27 7.25 -12.43 -4.46
N ILE A 28 5.93 -12.55 -4.68
CA ILE A 28 5.03 -11.41 -4.84
C ILE A 28 4.15 -11.30 -3.60
N PHE A 29 4.24 -10.16 -2.90
CA PHE A 29 3.42 -9.85 -1.74
C PHE A 29 3.01 -8.37 -1.80
N TYR A 30 1.71 -8.10 -1.74
CA TYR A 30 1.16 -6.73 -1.77
C TYR A 30 -0.24 -6.71 -1.13
N SER A 31 -0.76 -5.52 -0.83
CA SER A 31 -2.09 -5.32 -0.25
C SER A 31 -3.00 -4.54 -1.20
N PRO A 32 -3.89 -5.21 -1.96
CA PRO A 32 -4.82 -4.55 -2.89
C PRO A 32 -5.68 -3.50 -2.20
N LEU A 33 -6.20 -3.84 -1.01
CA LEU A 33 -7.05 -2.95 -0.23
C LEU A 33 -6.30 -1.67 0.16
N SER A 34 -5.04 -1.80 0.54
CA SER A 34 -4.23 -0.64 0.95
C SER A 34 -3.92 0.28 -0.23
N ILE A 35 -3.64 -0.30 -1.40
CA ILE A 35 -3.40 0.45 -2.64
C ILE A 35 -4.67 1.21 -3.05
N ILE A 36 -5.84 0.55 -3.04
CA ILE A 36 -7.11 1.22 -3.37
C ILE A 36 -7.39 2.36 -2.38
N ALA A 37 -7.15 2.15 -1.08
CA ALA A 37 -7.31 3.19 -0.07
C ALA A 37 -6.37 4.39 -0.31
N ALA A 38 -5.15 4.14 -0.76
CA ALA A 38 -4.18 5.18 -1.08
C ALA A 38 -4.57 5.96 -2.35
N LEU A 39 -4.97 5.25 -3.41
CA LEU A 39 -5.44 5.87 -4.66
C LEU A 39 -6.75 6.65 -4.45
N ALA A 40 -7.59 6.23 -3.50
CA ALA A 40 -8.81 6.91 -3.13
C ALA A 40 -8.52 8.34 -2.60
N MET A 41 -7.42 8.52 -1.87
CA MET A 41 -6.99 9.86 -1.45
C MET A 41 -6.66 10.75 -2.66
N VAL A 42 -5.95 10.21 -3.65
CA VAL A 42 -5.60 10.96 -4.87
C VAL A 42 -6.84 11.27 -5.72
N TYR A 43 -7.77 10.32 -5.83
CA TYR A 43 -9.02 10.48 -6.58
C TYR A 43 -9.83 11.68 -6.09
N LEU A 44 -9.93 11.89 -4.78
CA LEU A 44 -10.69 13.01 -4.21
C LEU A 44 -10.20 14.39 -4.70
N GLY A 45 -8.90 14.50 -5.04
CA GLY A 45 -8.29 15.70 -5.61
C GLY A 45 -8.24 15.71 -7.15
N ALA A 46 -8.48 14.59 -7.82
CA ALA A 46 -8.44 14.49 -9.28
C ALA A 46 -9.70 15.08 -9.92
N ARG A 47 -9.58 15.68 -11.10
CA ARG A 47 -10.72 16.20 -11.88
C ARG A 47 -10.56 15.91 -13.36
N GLY A 48 -11.67 15.94 -14.10
CA GLY A 48 -11.68 15.80 -15.56
C GLY A 48 -11.21 14.42 -16.00
N ASN A 49 -10.29 14.35 -16.96
CA ASN A 49 -9.83 13.07 -17.50
C ASN A 49 -9.06 12.22 -16.45
N THR A 50 -8.35 12.85 -15.52
CA THR A 50 -7.65 12.12 -14.45
C THR A 50 -8.63 11.39 -13.54
N GLU A 51 -9.69 12.07 -13.13
CA GLU A 51 -10.78 11.48 -12.33
C GLU A 51 -11.46 10.33 -13.07
N TYR A 52 -11.79 10.53 -14.35
CA TYR A 52 -12.44 9.51 -15.18
C TYR A 52 -11.61 8.22 -15.31
N GLN A 53 -10.30 8.35 -15.54
CA GLN A 53 -9.42 7.17 -15.64
C GLN A 53 -9.32 6.44 -14.30
N MET A 54 -9.30 7.17 -13.19
CA MET A 54 -9.26 6.58 -11.85
C MET A 54 -10.60 5.94 -11.47
N GLU A 55 -11.74 6.55 -11.81
CA GLU A 55 -13.09 6.02 -11.52
C GLU A 55 -13.28 4.63 -12.16
N LYS A 56 -12.83 4.47 -13.40
CA LYS A 56 -12.88 3.20 -14.13
C LYS A 56 -12.19 2.06 -13.38
N SER A 57 -11.15 2.37 -12.61
CA SER A 57 -10.42 1.43 -11.75
C SER A 57 -10.94 1.37 -10.31
N MET A 58 -11.84 2.28 -9.90
CA MET A 58 -12.12 2.58 -8.48
C MET A 58 -13.61 2.85 -8.14
N ASN A 59 -14.54 2.02 -8.63
CA ASN A 59 -15.98 2.05 -8.33
C ASN A 59 -16.39 1.86 -6.84
N ILE A 60 -15.53 2.15 -5.86
CA ILE A 60 -15.60 1.57 -4.49
C ILE A 60 -15.54 2.63 -3.36
N HIS A 61 -15.65 3.91 -3.70
CA HIS A 61 -15.15 4.99 -2.86
C HIS A 61 -15.82 5.19 -1.48
N ILE A 62 -17.15 5.00 -1.38
CA ILE A 62 -17.90 5.31 -0.16
C ILE A 62 -17.81 4.18 0.86
N LEU A 63 -17.77 2.93 0.39
CA LEU A 63 -17.82 1.77 1.25
C LEU A 63 -16.44 1.41 1.87
N PHE A 64 -15.35 1.98 1.33
CA PHE A 64 -13.99 1.73 1.82
C PHE A 64 -13.71 2.33 3.20
N LYS A 65 -14.32 3.46 3.55
CA LYS A 65 -14.07 4.12 4.84
C LYS A 65 -14.54 3.27 6.02
N GLU A 66 -15.72 2.69 5.90
CA GLU A 66 -16.30 1.80 6.91
C GLU A 66 -15.47 0.53 7.05
N LEU A 67 -15.15 -0.12 5.92
CA LEU A 67 -14.31 -1.31 5.91
C LEU A 67 -12.92 -1.07 6.52
N LEU A 68 -12.26 0.03 6.17
CA LEU A 68 -10.95 0.38 6.72
C LEU A 68 -11.04 0.59 8.23
N SER A 69 -12.04 1.35 8.71
CA SER A 69 -12.27 1.56 10.13
C SER A 69 -12.45 0.23 10.88
N ASP A 70 -13.22 -0.70 10.32
CA ASP A 70 -13.52 -1.99 10.94
C ASP A 70 -12.31 -2.94 11.02
N ILE A 71 -11.41 -2.90 10.03
CA ILE A 71 -10.23 -3.77 10.01
C ILE A 71 -9.07 -3.19 10.80
N THR A 72 -8.91 -1.85 10.83
CA THR A 72 -7.83 -1.18 11.58
C THR A 72 -8.20 -0.94 13.04
N ALA A 73 -9.46 -1.17 13.43
CA ALA A 73 -9.86 -1.13 14.84
C ALA A 73 -8.97 -2.08 15.66
N PRO A 74 -8.48 -1.66 16.86
CA PRO A 74 -7.65 -2.52 17.70
C PRO A 74 -8.35 -3.83 18.01
N LYS A 75 -7.71 -4.96 17.72
CA LYS A 75 -8.21 -6.31 18.07
C LYS A 75 -7.17 -7.06 18.88
N ALA A 76 -7.63 -7.94 19.77
CA ALA A 76 -6.74 -8.70 20.65
C ALA A 76 -5.91 -9.77 19.90
N ASN A 77 -6.38 -10.22 18.73
CA ASN A 77 -5.83 -11.36 18.00
C ASN A 77 -4.94 -10.98 16.81
N TYR A 78 -4.86 -9.71 16.43
CA TYR A 78 -3.93 -9.25 15.41
C TYR A 78 -3.60 -7.77 15.56
N SER A 79 -2.45 -7.38 15.03
CA SER A 79 -2.01 -6.02 14.82
C SER A 79 -1.98 -5.77 13.32
N LEU A 80 -2.81 -4.82 12.86
CA LEU A 80 -2.87 -4.37 11.47
C LEU A 80 -2.68 -2.86 11.47
N HIS A 81 -1.64 -2.40 10.79
CA HIS A 81 -1.35 -0.98 10.62
C HIS A 81 -1.35 -0.68 9.12
N ILE A 82 -2.25 0.20 8.69
CA ILE A 82 -2.30 0.73 7.33
C ILE A 82 -1.95 2.21 7.42
N ALA A 83 -0.87 2.59 6.75
CA ALA A 83 -0.30 3.92 6.79
C ALA A 83 -0.38 4.53 5.39
N ASN A 84 -1.29 5.49 5.24
CA ASN A 84 -1.53 6.21 4.01
C ASN A 84 -1.30 7.70 4.27
N ARG A 85 -0.41 8.33 3.49
CA ARG A 85 -0.18 9.78 3.57
C ARG A 85 0.25 10.35 2.21
N LEU A 86 -0.27 11.52 1.90
CA LEU A 86 0.17 12.38 0.81
C LEU A 86 1.18 13.39 1.35
N TYR A 87 2.32 13.51 0.69
CA TYR A 87 3.31 14.55 0.95
C TYR A 87 3.38 15.48 -0.24
N ALA A 88 3.06 16.75 -0.06
CA ALA A 88 3.04 17.73 -1.14
C ALA A 88 4.09 18.81 -0.95
N GLU A 89 4.63 19.32 -2.05
CA GLU A 89 5.57 20.44 -2.03
C GLU A 89 4.90 21.71 -1.47
N LYS A 90 5.45 22.23 -0.37
CA LYS A 90 4.91 23.36 0.41
C LYS A 90 4.72 24.65 -0.37
N THR A 91 5.47 24.86 -1.44
CA THR A 91 5.35 26.06 -2.29
C THR A 91 4.17 26.00 -3.27
N ARG A 92 3.45 24.88 -3.35
CA ARG A 92 2.26 24.74 -4.18
C ARG A 92 1.01 25.03 -3.36
N PRO A 93 0.08 25.88 -3.85
CA PRO A 93 -1.19 26.07 -3.19
C PRO A 93 -2.03 24.80 -3.30
N ILE A 94 -2.49 24.28 -2.17
CA ILE A 94 -3.47 23.20 -2.13
C ILE A 94 -4.84 23.80 -1.83
N LEU A 95 -5.80 23.52 -2.70
CA LEU A 95 -7.18 23.93 -2.49
C LEU A 95 -7.75 23.18 -1.28
N PRO A 96 -8.65 23.80 -0.51
CA PRO A 96 -9.38 23.11 0.53
C PRO A 96 -10.06 21.87 -0.05
N VAL A 97 -9.60 20.71 0.40
CA VAL A 97 -10.14 19.41 0.04
C VAL A 97 -11.06 18.97 1.18
N SER A 98 -12.00 18.05 0.91
CA SER A 98 -12.89 17.50 1.93
C SER A 98 -12.10 17.05 3.17
N CYS A 99 -12.68 17.23 4.37
CA CYS A 99 -12.08 16.92 5.68
C CYS A 99 -11.42 15.53 5.79
N THR A 100 -11.85 14.57 4.96
CA THR A 100 -11.30 13.21 4.94
C THR A 100 -9.85 13.15 4.39
N LEU A 101 -9.45 14.11 3.55
CA LEU A 101 -8.09 14.19 2.99
C LEU A 101 -7.14 15.01 3.88
N GLU A 102 -7.67 15.95 4.66
CA GLU A 102 -6.89 16.90 5.45
C GLU A 102 -6.06 16.23 6.54
N THR A 103 -6.50 15.08 7.08
CA THR A 103 -5.73 14.32 8.08
C THR A 103 -4.59 13.49 7.47
N GLY A 104 -4.63 13.28 6.15
CA GLY A 104 -3.70 12.43 5.40
C GLY A 104 -2.75 13.20 4.50
N LEU A 105 -2.72 14.54 4.55
CA LEU A 105 -1.86 15.40 3.73
C LEU A 105 -0.85 16.15 4.60
N GLU A 106 0.42 16.12 4.20
CA GLU A 106 1.50 16.84 4.86
C GLU A 106 2.30 17.67 3.83
N MET A 107 2.58 18.92 4.16
CA MET A 107 3.38 19.80 3.30
C MET A 107 4.86 19.68 3.65
N VAL A 108 5.70 19.37 2.66
CA VAL A 108 7.16 19.19 2.82
C VAL A 108 7.93 20.04 1.81
N ASN A 109 9.24 20.15 2.00
CA ASN A 109 10.10 20.99 1.18
C ASN A 109 10.99 20.15 0.26
N PHE A 110 10.44 19.67 -0.85
CA PHE A 110 11.21 18.96 -1.86
C PHE A 110 12.17 19.90 -2.61
N LYS A 111 11.70 21.10 -2.99
CA LYS A 111 12.46 22.02 -3.86
C LYS A 111 13.83 22.47 -3.37
N THR A 112 14.02 22.54 -2.06
CA THR A 112 15.29 23.02 -1.47
C THR A 112 15.87 22.05 -0.46
N ALA A 113 15.13 20.99 -0.11
CA ALA A 113 15.52 20.05 0.93
C ALA A 113 14.95 18.64 0.68
N SER A 114 15.03 18.16 -0.57
CA SER A 114 14.45 16.87 -0.99
C SER A 114 14.92 15.68 -0.15
N ASP A 115 16.21 15.60 0.20
CA ASP A 115 16.70 14.50 1.05
C ASP A 115 16.18 14.60 2.49
N GLN A 116 16.01 15.81 3.04
CA GLN A 116 15.38 15.97 4.36
C GLN A 116 13.90 15.55 4.31
N ALA A 117 13.18 15.88 3.23
CA ALA A 117 11.82 15.41 3.02
C ALA A 117 11.77 13.88 2.91
N ARG A 118 12.72 13.26 2.19
CA ARG A 118 12.86 11.80 2.11
C ARG A 118 13.04 11.16 3.49
N GLN A 119 13.96 11.69 4.31
CA GLN A 119 14.24 11.19 5.66
C GLN A 119 13.02 11.35 6.59
N LEU A 120 12.29 12.45 6.48
CA LEU A 120 11.03 12.67 7.20
C LEU A 120 10.00 11.60 6.84
N ILE A 121 9.81 11.34 5.54
CA ILE A 121 8.88 10.32 5.04
C ILE A 121 9.29 8.93 5.56
N ASN A 122 10.57 8.57 5.47
CA ASN A 122 11.07 7.27 5.94
C ASN A 122 10.87 7.09 7.44
N SER A 123 11.18 8.12 8.23
CA SER A 123 10.98 8.10 9.69
C SER A 123 9.51 7.90 10.06
N TRP A 124 8.61 8.54 9.30
CA TRP A 124 7.17 8.37 9.49
C TRP A 124 6.73 6.95 9.14
N VAL A 125 7.14 6.40 7.99
CA VAL A 125 6.81 5.01 7.59
C VAL A 125 7.32 4.00 8.61
N GLU A 126 8.55 4.17 9.07
CA GLU A 126 9.17 3.31 10.08
C GLU A 126 8.34 3.31 11.38
N ASN A 127 7.95 4.48 11.86
CA ASN A 127 7.10 4.63 13.03
C ASN A 127 5.74 3.92 12.86
N GLN A 128 5.09 4.13 11.71
CA GLN A 128 3.78 3.53 11.44
C GLN A 128 3.82 1.99 11.28
N THR A 129 5.00 1.43 11.00
CA THR A 129 5.18 -0.01 10.74
C THR A 129 5.91 -0.72 11.88
N ASN A 130 5.95 -0.12 13.07
CA ASN A 130 6.65 -0.66 14.25
C ASN A 130 8.12 -0.99 13.97
N GLY A 131 8.79 -0.15 13.19
CA GLY A 131 10.21 -0.32 12.83
C GLY A 131 10.48 -1.39 11.78
N LYS A 132 9.45 -1.96 11.13
CA LYS A 132 9.63 -3.08 10.19
C LYS A 132 9.90 -2.65 8.76
N ILE A 133 9.42 -1.49 8.34
CA ILE A 133 9.72 -0.92 7.02
C ILE A 133 10.62 0.29 7.26
N GLN A 134 11.90 0.08 6.98
CA GLN A 134 12.95 1.11 7.07
C GLN A 134 13.38 1.50 5.65
N ASP A 135 13.92 2.70 5.50
CA ASP A 135 14.44 3.20 4.22
C ASP A 135 13.48 3.05 3.03
N PHE A 136 12.18 3.25 3.28
CA PHE A 136 11.10 3.05 2.31
C PHE A 136 11.34 3.78 0.98
N LEU A 137 11.82 5.02 1.05
CA LEU A 137 12.31 5.80 -0.08
C LEU A 137 13.84 5.72 -0.15
N GLU A 138 14.32 5.12 -1.24
CA GLU A 138 15.74 5.03 -1.56
C GLU A 138 16.35 6.42 -1.85
N PRO A 139 17.66 6.62 -1.60
CA PRO A 139 18.33 7.85 -1.99
C PRO A 139 18.14 8.17 -3.49
N GLY A 140 17.72 9.40 -3.80
CA GLY A 140 17.45 9.84 -5.17
C GLY A 140 16.04 9.52 -5.69
N SER A 141 15.18 8.84 -4.92
CA SER A 141 13.79 8.59 -5.32
C SER A 141 12.89 9.83 -5.28
N VAL A 142 13.36 10.90 -4.63
CA VAL A 142 12.74 12.23 -4.61
C VAL A 142 13.82 13.28 -4.87
N ASP A 143 13.43 14.35 -5.53
CA ASP A 143 14.31 15.40 -6.03
C ASP A 143 13.65 16.78 -5.92
N LEU A 144 14.28 17.80 -6.52
CA LEU A 144 13.82 19.18 -6.46
C LEU A 144 12.55 19.41 -7.31
N ASP A 145 12.25 18.53 -8.25
CA ASP A 145 11.09 18.59 -9.14
C ASP A 145 9.89 17.80 -8.58
N THR A 146 10.08 17.06 -7.49
CA THR A 146 9.05 16.29 -6.82
C THR A 146 7.93 17.21 -6.30
N VAL A 147 6.70 17.00 -6.80
CA VAL A 147 5.53 17.81 -6.44
C VAL A 147 4.65 17.14 -5.40
N LEU A 148 4.49 15.82 -5.50
CA LEU A 148 3.59 15.02 -4.67
C LEU A 148 4.14 13.61 -4.53
N VAL A 149 4.11 13.07 -3.32
CA VAL A 149 4.44 11.67 -3.02
C VAL A 149 3.24 11.04 -2.31
N LEU A 150 2.70 9.96 -2.87
CA LEU A 150 1.72 9.11 -2.20
C LEU A 150 2.45 7.96 -1.52
N VAL A 151 2.38 7.89 -0.20
CA VAL A 151 2.96 6.81 0.59
C VAL A 151 1.87 5.86 1.01
N ASN A 152 2.06 4.58 0.69
CA ASN A 152 1.26 3.47 1.18
C ASN A 152 2.17 2.41 1.82
N ALA A 153 2.01 2.19 3.12
CA ALA A 153 2.69 1.13 3.85
C ALA A 153 1.69 0.32 4.69
N ILE A 154 1.91 -0.98 4.79
CA ILE A 154 1.06 -1.89 5.56
C ILE A 154 1.92 -2.85 6.37
N TYR A 155 1.53 -3.06 7.62
CA TYR A 155 2.11 -4.07 8.51
C TYR A 155 1.00 -4.93 9.10
N PHE A 156 1.16 -6.25 9.02
CA PHE A 156 0.22 -7.22 9.57
C PHE A 156 0.95 -8.26 10.41
N LYS A 157 0.46 -8.49 11.62
CA LYS A 157 0.88 -9.58 12.50
C LYS A 157 -0.35 -10.18 13.18
N GLY A 158 -0.68 -11.41 12.85
CA GLY A 158 -1.81 -12.15 13.44
C GLY A 158 -1.35 -13.25 14.39
N ILE A 159 -2.23 -13.59 15.33
CA ILE A 159 -2.14 -14.82 16.12
C ILE A 159 -2.99 -15.87 15.41
N TRP A 160 -2.40 -17.04 15.15
CA TRP A 160 -3.12 -18.16 14.56
C TRP A 160 -4.29 -18.58 15.45
N LYS A 161 -5.44 -18.92 14.83
CA LYS A 161 -6.58 -19.53 15.56
C LYS A 161 -6.19 -20.84 16.23
N THR A 162 -5.33 -21.62 15.56
CA THR A 162 -4.71 -22.83 16.08
C THR A 162 -3.21 -22.68 15.89
N ALA A 163 -2.48 -22.44 16.97
CA ALA A 163 -1.05 -22.21 16.93
C ALA A 163 -0.29 -23.50 16.58
N PHE A 164 0.81 -23.34 15.84
CA PHE A 164 1.81 -24.39 15.68
C PHE A 164 2.57 -24.56 17.00
N LYS A 165 2.92 -25.78 17.37
CA LYS A 165 3.85 -26.02 18.48
C LYS A 165 5.27 -25.77 17.98
N GLU A 166 6.05 -25.03 18.77
CA GLU A 166 7.43 -24.70 18.39
C GLU A 166 8.29 -25.96 18.24
N ASP A 167 8.11 -26.94 19.12
CA ASP A 167 8.83 -28.24 19.08
C ASP A 167 8.52 -29.09 17.83
N ASP A 168 7.38 -28.83 17.16
CA ASP A 168 7.01 -29.51 15.92
C ASP A 168 7.65 -28.84 14.68
N THR A 169 8.28 -27.67 14.84
CA THR A 169 8.92 -26.94 13.74
C THR A 169 10.34 -27.46 13.53
N GLN A 170 10.59 -28.00 12.32
CA GLN A 170 11.89 -28.57 11.95
C GLN A 170 12.36 -28.04 10.60
N GLU A 171 13.67 -28.00 10.41
CA GLU A 171 14.26 -27.66 9.13
C GLU A 171 13.93 -28.76 8.10
N VAL A 172 13.29 -28.36 7.02
CA VAL A 172 12.93 -29.25 5.90
C VAL A 172 13.25 -28.57 4.58
N LYS A 173 13.59 -29.38 3.57
CA LYS A 173 13.88 -28.88 2.23
C LYS A 173 12.60 -28.31 1.60
N MET A 174 12.60 -27.01 1.28
CA MET A 174 11.58 -26.40 0.43
C MET A 174 11.94 -26.59 -1.04
N GLU A 175 11.08 -27.23 -1.82
CA GLU A 175 11.28 -27.38 -3.26
C GLU A 175 10.82 -26.11 -3.98
N THR A 176 11.76 -25.43 -4.66
CA THR A 176 11.52 -24.16 -5.36
C THR A 176 11.48 -24.31 -6.89
N GLN A 177 11.63 -25.54 -7.40
CA GLN A 177 11.52 -25.86 -8.82
C GLN A 177 10.43 -26.92 -9.02
N LEU A 178 9.55 -26.70 -10.00
CA LEU A 178 8.60 -27.72 -10.44
C LEU A 178 9.38 -28.87 -11.10
N PHE A 179 9.39 -30.04 -10.46
CA PHE A 179 9.76 -31.29 -11.13
C PHE A 179 8.69 -31.66 -12.15
N PHE A 180 8.74 -31.10 -13.35
CA PHE A 180 8.11 -31.74 -14.51
C PHE A 180 8.95 -32.95 -14.91
N LYS A 181 8.90 -34.03 -14.13
CA LYS A 181 9.19 -35.38 -14.63
C LYS A 181 7.93 -35.92 -15.28
N GLY A 182 7.71 -35.53 -16.53
CA GLY A 182 6.63 -36.05 -17.37
C GLY A 182 7.16 -36.25 -18.78
N ASN A 183 7.66 -37.45 -19.04
CA ASN A 183 7.99 -37.94 -20.38
C ASN A 183 6.82 -37.68 -21.33
N MET A 184 7.06 -36.95 -22.42
CA MET A 184 6.29 -37.16 -23.64
C MET A 184 6.67 -38.56 -24.15
N LEU A 185 5.73 -39.49 -24.03
CA LEU A 185 5.62 -40.62 -24.95
C LEU A 185 5.16 -40.11 -26.32
#